data_AF-A0A8U7P6U7-F1
#
_entry.id   AF-A0A8U7P6U7-F1
#
_cell.length_a   1.000
_cell.length_b   1.000
_cell.length_c   1.000
_cell.angle_alpha   90.00
_cell.angle_beta   90.00
_cell.angle_gamma   90.00
#
_symmetry.space_group_name_H-M   'P 1'
#
loop_
_entity.id
_entity.type
_entity.pdbx_description
1 polymer ?
#
loop_
_entity_poly.entity_id
_entity_poly.type
_entity_poly.pdbx_seq_one_letter_code
_entity_poly.pdbx_strand_id
1 'polypeptide(L)'
;LFGSFVGDVATAPGSRFPLPDAHDPDWGRNSLQSYELSGDEHFSLAVQAGPGGDQRPELVLAKALDREEAAFHELVLRAIDGGDPARTGTARIRVTVLDANDNAPVFSQAEYTVRVPEDVPVGSTLVTVTLVLTAVDSGDPSRSGTVQVRVNVTDANDNPPVFSKVVYEARVAENPPAGLLVLQVRATDADAGSNGRVSYSFGNVPEAVRGLFTVDSESGEIRTAGPLDFEEKPIYIFGLEAMDGGGLTDHCEVQIDITDENDNAPEITILSLSSPVPEDAPVGTVVALLNVNDPDSGENGQVSCELSEVTDNSFIMNSSPLSRVPPFF
;
A
#
# COMPACT_ATOMS: atom_id res chain seq x y z
N LEU A 1 22.52 10.31 68.82
CA LEU A 1 21.48 9.25 68.67
C LEU A 1 20.89 9.39 67.28
N PHE A 2 20.87 8.32 66.49
CA PHE A 2 20.15 8.29 65.21
C PHE A 2 18.72 7.85 65.50
N GLY A 3 17.75 8.74 65.30
CA GLY A 3 16.33 8.38 65.26
C GLY A 3 15.94 8.18 63.80
N SER A 4 15.49 6.97 63.45
CA SER A 4 14.84 6.70 62.16
C SER A 4 13.34 6.73 62.36
N PHE A 5 12.64 7.59 61.63
CA PHE A 5 11.18 7.61 61.60
C PHE A 5 10.72 7.16 60.23
N VAL A 6 9.67 6.35 60.21
CA VAL A 6 9.03 5.89 58.99
C VAL A 6 7.71 6.64 58.88
N GLY A 7 7.62 7.52 57.89
CA GLY A 7 6.40 8.24 57.55
C GLY A 7 5.74 7.56 56.34
N ASP A 8 4.46 7.24 56.46
CA ASP A 8 3.65 6.77 55.33
C ASP A 8 3.14 7.99 54.53
N VAL A 9 3.08 7.89 53.21
CA VAL A 9 2.49 8.89 52.29
C VAL A 9 1.01 9.15 52.64
N ALA A 10 0.34 8.19 53.27
CA ALA A 10 -1.02 8.36 53.78
C ALA A 10 -1.13 9.26 55.04
N THR A 11 -0.02 9.77 55.58
CA THR A 11 -0.04 10.58 56.79
C THR A 11 -0.52 12.00 56.52
N ALA A 12 -1.64 12.41 57.12
CA ALA A 12 -2.20 13.74 56.92
C ALA A 12 -1.32 14.85 57.53
N PRO A 13 -1.21 16.03 56.87
CA PRO A 13 -0.64 17.22 57.50
C PRO A 13 -1.29 17.51 58.86
N GLY A 14 -0.47 17.87 59.84
CA GLY A 14 -0.84 18.04 61.24
C GLY A 14 -0.56 16.81 62.12
N SER A 15 -0.19 15.67 61.53
CA SER A 15 0.22 14.48 62.27
C SER A 15 1.49 14.74 63.08
N ARG A 16 1.55 14.17 64.29
CA ARG A 16 2.60 14.42 65.29
C ARG A 16 3.35 13.14 65.61
N PHE A 17 4.68 13.22 65.62
CA PHE A 17 5.56 12.11 65.93
C PHE A 17 6.46 12.48 67.12
N PRO A 18 6.36 11.79 68.26
CA PRO A 18 7.20 12.09 69.42
C PRO A 18 8.67 11.80 69.11
N LEU A 19 9.55 12.75 69.45
CA LEU A 19 10.99 12.62 69.33
C LEU A 19 11.60 12.21 70.69
N PRO A 20 12.77 11.54 70.72
CA PRO A 20 13.46 11.26 71.97
C PRO A 20 13.89 12.55 72.68
N ASP A 21 13.67 12.60 73.99
CA ASP A 21 14.07 13.72 74.83
C ASP A 21 15.62 13.81 74.93
N ALA A 22 16.16 15.03 74.90
CA ALA A 22 17.54 15.30 75.27
C ALA A 22 17.67 15.38 76.80
N HIS A 23 18.75 14.83 77.35
CA HIS A 23 19.01 14.87 78.78
C HIS A 23 20.18 15.79 79.08
N ASP A 24 19.95 16.76 79.97
CA ASP A 24 20.97 17.66 80.50
C ASP A 24 21.13 17.39 82.00
N PRO A 25 22.32 16.99 82.49
CA PRO A 25 22.54 16.69 83.90
C PRO A 25 22.58 17.92 84.80
N ASP A 26 22.68 19.13 84.24
CA ASP A 26 22.72 20.37 85.02
C ASP A 26 21.31 20.79 85.49
N TRP A 27 21.23 21.55 86.60
CA TRP A 27 19.97 22.02 87.18
C TRP A 27 19.74 23.53 86.96
N GLY A 28 18.47 23.92 86.93
CA GLY A 28 18.05 25.32 86.86
C GLY A 28 18.36 25.94 85.49
N ARG A 29 18.88 27.17 85.46
CA ARG A 29 19.11 27.90 84.20
C ARG A 29 20.11 27.20 83.25
N ASN A 30 20.99 26.37 83.78
CA ASN A 30 21.98 25.64 82.96
C ASN A 30 21.46 24.30 82.45
N SER A 31 20.23 23.89 82.80
CA SER A 31 19.61 22.72 82.18
C SER A 31 19.10 23.04 80.79
N LEU A 32 18.71 22.01 80.04
CA LEU A 32 17.99 22.11 78.77
C LEU A 32 16.88 23.18 78.82
N GLN A 33 16.93 24.15 77.91
CA GLN A 33 15.96 25.25 77.83
C GLN A 33 15.11 25.23 76.57
N SER A 34 15.65 24.75 75.43
CA SER A 34 14.90 24.77 74.17
C SER A 34 15.37 23.72 73.17
N TYR A 35 14.51 23.46 72.20
CA TYR A 35 14.81 22.68 71.01
C TYR A 35 14.62 23.52 69.75
N GLU A 36 15.48 23.31 68.77
CA GLU A 36 15.39 23.90 67.43
C GLU A 36 15.49 22.80 66.38
N LEU A 37 14.63 22.85 65.36
CA LEU A 37 14.68 21.97 64.20
C LEU A 37 15.11 22.78 62.98
N SER A 38 16.07 22.24 62.25
CA SER A 38 16.55 22.79 60.98
C SER A 38 16.63 21.69 59.93
N GLY A 39 16.32 22.01 58.68
CA GLY A 39 16.26 21.03 57.61
C GLY A 39 15.25 21.45 56.56
N ASP A 40 14.05 20.89 56.67
CA ASP A 40 13.07 20.84 55.58
C ASP A 40 11.71 21.44 55.96
N GLU A 41 11.02 22.03 54.98
CA GLU A 41 9.74 22.72 55.11
C GLU A 41 8.52 21.78 55.28
N HIS A 42 8.70 20.48 55.03
CA HIS A 42 7.67 19.48 55.27
C HIS A 42 7.45 19.21 56.75
N PHE A 43 8.42 19.56 57.61
CA PHE A 43 8.33 19.28 59.04
C PHE A 43 8.56 20.53 59.89
N SER A 44 7.77 20.63 60.95
CA SER A 44 7.90 21.66 61.97
C SER A 44 8.08 21.01 63.34
N LEU A 45 8.62 21.77 64.29
CA LEU A 45 8.83 21.31 65.66
C LEU A 45 7.75 21.88 66.58
N ALA A 46 7.07 21.01 67.33
CA ALA A 46 6.25 21.40 68.46
C ALA A 46 6.91 20.91 69.75
N VAL A 47 6.94 21.74 70.79
CA VAL A 47 7.46 21.34 72.12
C VAL A 47 6.32 21.38 73.12
N GLN A 48 6.00 20.24 73.72
CA GLN A 48 4.99 20.16 74.77
C GLN A 48 5.63 20.20 76.16
N ALA A 49 5.01 20.92 77.09
CA ALA A 49 5.42 20.92 78.49
C ALA A 49 4.85 19.68 79.20
N GLY A 50 5.73 18.82 79.70
CA GLY A 50 5.37 17.67 80.51
C GLY A 50 4.87 18.09 81.90
N PRO A 51 4.15 17.19 82.60
CA PRO A 51 3.58 17.45 83.92
C PRO A 51 4.62 17.78 85.03
N GLY A 52 5.91 17.56 84.76
CA GLY A 52 7.04 17.91 85.66
C GLY A 52 7.91 19.08 85.20
N GLY A 53 7.53 19.79 84.11
CA GLY A 53 8.36 20.86 83.52
C GLY A 53 9.32 20.39 82.42
N ASP A 54 9.42 19.09 82.18
CA ASP A 54 10.23 18.51 81.11
C ASP A 54 9.69 18.88 79.72
N GLN A 55 10.56 19.23 78.80
CA GLN A 55 10.19 19.58 77.42
C GLN A 55 10.21 18.35 76.52
N ARG A 56 9.08 18.02 75.90
CA ARG A 56 8.91 16.91 74.96
C ARG A 56 8.83 17.41 73.52
N PRO A 57 9.87 17.23 72.68
CA PRO A 57 9.83 17.61 71.28
C PRO A 57 9.00 16.62 70.45
N GLU A 58 8.14 17.15 69.59
CA GLU A 58 7.36 16.40 68.60
C GLU A 58 7.62 16.96 67.21
N LEU A 59 7.84 16.07 66.25
CA LEU A 59 7.88 16.41 64.85
C LEU A 59 6.45 16.51 64.31
N VAL A 60 6.08 17.62 63.70
CA VAL A 60 4.75 17.84 63.11
C VAL A 60 4.88 17.94 61.60
N LEU A 61 4.16 17.08 60.89
CA LEU A 61 4.10 17.11 59.44
C LEU A 61 3.32 18.37 58.99
N ALA A 62 3.97 19.29 58.30
CA ALA A 62 3.40 20.56 57.85
C ALA A 62 2.84 20.49 56.42
N LYS A 63 3.45 19.68 55.54
CA LYS A 63 3.04 19.46 54.15
C LYS A 63 2.92 17.95 53.88
N ALA A 64 2.12 17.58 52.88
CA ALA A 64 2.02 16.18 52.47
C ALA A 64 3.39 15.67 51.98
N LEU A 65 3.67 14.37 52.21
CA LEU A 65 4.88 13.72 51.72
C LEU A 65 4.58 13.07 50.37
N ASP A 66 5.52 13.20 49.43
CA ASP A 66 5.48 12.53 48.13
C ASP A 66 6.83 11.82 47.93
N ARG A 67 6.80 10.50 47.79
CA ARG A 67 8.03 9.71 47.64
C ARG A 67 8.65 9.92 46.27
N GLU A 68 7.83 10.12 45.24
CA GLU A 68 8.27 10.36 43.86
C GLU A 68 8.94 11.73 43.73
N GLU A 69 8.66 12.66 44.65
CA GLU A 69 9.42 13.90 44.83
C GLU A 69 10.67 13.70 45.71
N ALA A 70 10.54 13.10 46.89
CA ALA A 70 11.64 12.87 47.82
C ALA A 70 11.48 11.60 48.67
N ALA A 71 12.32 10.59 48.42
CA ALA A 71 12.27 9.31 49.16
C ALA A 71 12.69 9.41 50.64
N PHE A 72 13.37 10.49 51.04
CA PHE A 72 13.73 10.74 52.43
C PHE A 72 14.00 12.22 52.69
N HIS A 73 13.79 12.62 53.94
CA HIS A 73 14.11 13.96 54.45
C HIS A 73 15.11 13.86 55.58
N GLU A 74 16.14 14.70 55.56
CA GLU A 74 17.14 14.80 56.62
C GLU A 74 16.94 16.08 57.43
N LEU A 75 16.78 15.93 58.74
CA LEU A 75 16.56 17.02 59.67
C LEU A 75 17.64 17.01 60.76
N VAL A 76 17.92 18.18 61.31
CA VAL A 76 18.84 18.35 62.44
C VAL A 76 18.08 18.97 63.60
N LEU A 77 17.94 18.18 64.66
CA LEU A 77 17.42 18.63 65.95
C LEU A 77 18.57 19.12 66.83
N ARG A 78 18.45 20.33 67.36
CA ARG A 78 19.39 20.93 68.32
C ARG A 78 18.69 21.11 69.67
N ALA A 79 19.32 20.66 70.73
CA ALA A 79 18.94 20.89 72.12
C ALA A 79 19.89 21.92 72.72
N ILE A 80 19.38 22.97 73.36
CA ILE A 80 20.14 24.15 73.78
C ILE A 80 19.97 24.37 75.28
N ASP A 81 21.08 24.52 76.01
CA ASP A 81 21.08 24.87 77.43
C ASP A 81 20.94 26.40 77.64
N GLY A 82 20.70 26.83 78.88
CA GLY A 82 20.57 28.26 79.21
C GLY A 82 21.84 28.90 79.78
N GLY A 83 22.99 28.25 79.61
CA GLY A 83 24.29 28.73 80.09
C GLY A 83 24.81 29.94 79.29
N ASP A 84 25.87 30.57 79.80
CA ASP A 84 26.62 31.62 79.08
C ASP A 84 28.13 31.29 79.11
N PRO A 85 28.72 30.80 78.00
CA PRO A 85 28.10 30.57 76.70
C PRO A 85 27.18 29.33 76.67
N ALA A 86 26.09 29.40 75.91
CA ALA A 86 25.15 28.30 75.74
C ALA A 86 25.80 27.12 75.01
N ARG A 87 25.55 25.88 75.48
CA ARG A 87 25.98 24.65 74.82
C ARG A 87 24.83 23.99 74.09
N THR A 88 25.17 23.24 73.05
CA THR A 88 24.19 22.56 72.21
C THR A 88 24.52 21.09 72.02
N GLY A 89 23.49 20.24 72.10
CA GLY A 89 23.52 18.86 71.62
C GLY A 89 22.81 18.77 70.27
N THR A 90 23.32 17.97 69.34
CA THR A 90 22.70 17.81 68.01
C THR A 90 22.39 16.36 67.68
N ALA A 91 21.25 16.12 67.04
CA ALA A 91 20.83 14.83 66.53
C ALA A 91 20.38 14.95 65.08
N ARG A 92 20.73 13.97 64.24
CA ARG A 92 20.25 13.86 62.87
C ARG A 92 19.06 12.92 62.83
N ILE A 93 17.98 13.38 62.24
CA ILE A 93 16.75 12.62 62.04
C ILE A 93 16.63 12.36 60.55
N ARG A 94 16.47 11.09 60.18
CA ARG A 94 16.17 10.70 58.81
C ARG A 94 14.75 10.17 58.77
N VAL A 95 13.88 10.87 58.05
CA VAL A 95 12.52 10.42 57.77
C VAL A 95 12.54 9.73 56.42
N THR A 96 12.20 8.45 56.39
CA THR A 96 12.05 7.69 55.14
C THR A 96 10.57 7.68 54.75
N VAL A 97 10.28 8.07 53.51
CA VAL A 97 8.93 8.06 52.95
C VAL A 97 8.68 6.68 52.35
N LEU A 98 7.63 6.00 52.81
CA LEU A 98 7.23 4.71 52.25
C LEU A 98 6.61 4.87 50.86
N ASP A 99 6.82 3.87 50.00
CA ASP A 99 6.20 3.85 48.68
C ASP A 99 4.72 3.52 48.80
N ALA A 100 3.89 4.32 48.14
CA ALA A 100 2.45 4.12 48.06
C ALA A 100 2.06 3.96 46.59
N ASN A 101 1.09 3.10 46.31
CA ASN A 101 0.59 2.92 44.95
C ASN A 101 -0.38 4.06 44.55
N ASP A 102 0.13 5.28 44.48
CA ASP A 102 -0.63 6.52 44.22
C ASP A 102 -0.39 7.08 42.81
N ASN A 103 0.36 6.35 41.99
CA ASN A 103 0.59 6.61 40.58
C ASN A 103 -0.01 5.48 39.74
N ALA A 104 -0.85 5.80 38.75
CA ALA A 104 -1.43 4.80 37.86
C ALA A 104 -0.46 4.45 36.72
N PRO A 105 -0.50 3.22 36.17
CA PRO A 105 0.24 2.88 34.96
C PRO A 105 -0.18 3.77 33.77
N VAL A 106 0.78 4.33 33.04
CA VAL A 106 0.54 5.22 31.88
C VAL A 106 1.22 4.66 30.61
N PHE A 107 0.49 4.66 29.50
CA PHE A 107 1.03 4.31 28.17
C PHE A 107 1.75 5.50 27.52
N SER A 108 2.72 5.24 26.64
CA SER A 108 3.47 6.30 25.95
C SER A 108 2.64 7.07 24.91
N GLN A 109 1.56 6.47 24.39
CA GLN A 109 0.65 7.07 23.42
C GLN A 109 -0.80 6.72 23.76
N ALA A 110 -1.73 7.61 23.41
CA ALA A 110 -3.17 7.41 23.60
C ALA A 110 -3.80 6.51 22.52
N GLU A 111 -3.16 6.41 21.35
CA GLU A 111 -3.55 5.53 20.26
C GLU A 111 -2.29 5.05 19.54
N TYR A 112 -2.24 3.76 19.21
CA TYR A 112 -1.19 3.17 18.38
C TYR A 112 -1.81 2.77 17.04
N THR A 113 -1.27 3.29 15.93
CA THR A 113 -1.66 2.92 14.56
C THR A 113 -0.55 2.13 13.88
N VAL A 114 -0.87 0.96 13.33
CA VAL A 114 0.06 0.12 12.57
C VAL A 114 -0.58 -0.25 11.22
N ARG A 115 0.22 -0.19 10.14
CA ARG A 115 -0.16 -0.67 8.80
C ARG A 115 0.49 -2.04 8.58
N VAL A 116 -0.30 -3.01 8.14
CA VAL A 116 0.18 -4.36 7.90
C VAL A 116 -0.20 -4.80 6.48
N PRO A 117 0.77 -5.24 5.66
CA PRO A 117 0.49 -5.87 4.36
C PRO A 117 -0.36 -7.15 4.52
N GLU A 118 -1.20 -7.47 3.54
CA GLU A 118 -2.09 -8.63 3.63
C GLU A 118 -1.45 -9.98 3.29
N ASP A 119 -0.29 -9.96 2.61
CA ASP A 119 0.54 -11.13 2.29
C ASP A 119 1.30 -11.69 3.52
N VAL A 120 1.01 -11.15 4.69
CA VAL A 120 1.67 -11.48 5.93
C VAL A 120 1.34 -12.94 6.34
N PRO A 121 2.36 -13.81 6.48
CA PRO A 121 2.16 -15.27 6.65
C PRO A 121 1.27 -15.66 7.82
N VAL A 122 0.57 -16.79 7.68
CA VAL A 122 -0.22 -17.41 8.76
C VAL A 122 0.68 -17.69 9.97
N GLY A 123 0.33 -17.11 11.13
CA GLY A 123 1.15 -17.12 12.35
C GLY A 123 1.75 -15.76 12.72
N SER A 124 1.60 -14.78 11.84
CA SER A 124 1.90 -13.37 12.12
C SER A 124 0.76 -12.73 12.91
N THR A 125 1.09 -11.87 13.87
CA THR A 125 0.09 -11.20 14.71
C THR A 125 -0.66 -10.13 13.91
N LEU A 126 -1.82 -10.52 13.35
CA LEU A 126 -2.68 -9.69 12.52
C LEU A 126 -4.06 -9.56 13.16
N VAL A 127 -4.41 -8.40 13.73
CA VAL A 127 -5.82 -8.14 14.04
C VAL A 127 -6.20 -6.67 14.03
N THR A 128 -7.29 -6.34 13.33
CA THR A 128 -8.19 -5.25 13.73
C THR A 128 -9.03 -5.74 14.91
N VAL A 129 -8.41 -5.77 16.10
CA VAL A 129 -9.15 -5.83 17.37
C VAL A 129 -9.00 -4.46 17.98
N THR A 130 -10.11 -3.88 18.43
CA THR A 130 -10.05 -2.83 19.45
C THR A 130 -9.55 -3.48 20.73
N LEU A 131 -8.23 -3.66 20.83
CA LEU A 131 -7.59 -4.18 22.03
C LEU A 131 -7.61 -3.05 23.04
N VAL A 132 -8.46 -3.19 24.05
CA VAL A 132 -8.36 -2.39 25.26
C VAL A 132 -7.23 -3.02 26.09
N LEU A 133 -6.01 -2.54 25.89
CA LEU A 133 -4.86 -2.98 26.69
C LEU A 133 -5.01 -2.39 28.08
N THR A 134 -5.19 -3.23 29.10
CA THR A 134 -5.27 -2.78 30.50
C THR A 134 -3.94 -3.08 31.19
N ALA A 135 -3.19 -2.05 31.57
CA ALA A 135 -2.03 -2.19 32.45
C ALA A 135 -2.53 -2.10 33.89
N VAL A 136 -2.23 -3.11 34.73
CA VAL A 136 -2.58 -3.14 36.15
C VAL A 136 -1.28 -3.22 36.94
N ASP A 137 -1.10 -2.35 37.93
CA ASP A 137 0.04 -2.43 38.84
C ASP A 137 -0.15 -3.55 39.89
N SER A 138 0.90 -3.82 40.67
CA SER A 138 0.86 -4.83 41.74
C SER A 138 0.54 -4.23 43.13
N GLY A 139 0.00 -3.01 43.19
CA GLY A 139 -0.32 -2.35 44.45
C GLY A 139 -1.62 -2.84 45.08
N ASP A 140 -1.87 -2.45 46.33
CA ASP A 140 -3.12 -2.71 47.06
C ASP A 140 -3.66 -1.37 47.63
N PRO A 141 -4.74 -0.79 47.07
CA PRO A 141 -5.51 -1.28 45.92
C PRO A 141 -4.76 -1.11 44.60
N SER A 142 -4.94 -2.08 43.69
CA SER A 142 -4.33 -2.04 42.36
C SER A 142 -4.97 -0.96 41.49
N ARG A 143 -4.17 -0.21 40.71
CA ARG A 143 -4.69 0.77 39.75
C ARG A 143 -4.43 0.29 38.33
N SER A 144 -5.25 0.80 37.39
CA SER A 144 -5.18 0.38 35.99
C SER A 144 -5.30 1.52 34.99
N GLY A 145 -4.57 1.42 33.87
CA GLY A 145 -4.71 2.30 32.70
C GLY A 145 -5.12 1.52 31.46
N THR A 146 -5.88 2.13 30.53
CA THR A 146 -6.33 1.49 29.28
C THR A 146 -5.93 2.26 28.02
N VAL A 147 -5.50 1.58 26.96
CA VAL A 147 -5.24 2.18 25.63
C VAL A 147 -5.92 1.41 24.50
N GLN A 148 -6.33 2.12 23.44
CA GLN A 148 -6.88 1.54 22.20
C GLN A 148 -5.79 1.42 21.13
N VAL A 149 -5.69 0.24 20.51
CA VAL A 149 -4.80 -0.01 19.36
C VAL A 149 -5.64 -0.17 18.11
N ARG A 150 -5.31 0.56 17.04
CA ARG A 150 -5.99 0.49 15.75
C ARG A 150 -5.04 -0.08 14.70
N VAL A 151 -5.42 -1.21 14.12
CA VAL A 151 -4.64 -1.86 13.05
C VAL A 151 -5.41 -1.77 11.75
N ASN A 152 -4.77 -1.16 10.75
CA ASN A 152 -5.28 -1.09 9.39
C ASN A 152 -4.53 -2.12 8.54
N VAL A 153 -5.27 -3.06 7.95
CA VAL A 153 -4.74 -3.97 6.94
C VAL A 153 -4.74 -3.23 5.61
N THR A 154 -3.60 -3.30 4.91
CA THR A 154 -3.43 -2.73 3.57
C THR A 154 -3.25 -3.85 2.56
N ASP A 155 -3.95 -3.72 1.44
CA ASP A 155 -3.84 -4.59 0.28
C ASP A 155 -2.37 -4.67 -0.20
N ALA A 156 -1.90 -5.88 -0.47
CA ALA A 156 -0.63 -6.19 -1.08
C ALA A 156 -0.90 -6.64 -2.51
N ASN A 157 0.00 -6.31 -3.43
CA ASN A 157 -0.20 -6.62 -4.84
C ASN A 157 0.13 -8.09 -5.12
N ASP A 158 -0.76 -9.01 -4.74
CA ASP A 158 -0.52 -10.46 -4.76
C ASP A 158 -1.38 -11.22 -5.76
N ASN A 159 -2.33 -10.56 -6.43
CA ASN A 159 -3.08 -11.12 -7.54
C ASN A 159 -2.69 -10.43 -8.84
N PRO A 160 -2.19 -11.15 -9.87
CA PRO A 160 -1.97 -10.55 -11.18
C PRO A 160 -3.31 -10.30 -11.91
N PRO A 161 -3.33 -9.37 -12.89
CA PRO A 161 -4.46 -9.24 -13.80
C PRO A 161 -4.75 -10.57 -14.50
N VAL A 162 -6.01 -10.83 -14.84
CA VAL A 162 -6.39 -12.04 -15.58
C VAL A 162 -7.28 -11.68 -16.75
N PHE A 163 -6.85 -12.00 -17.97
CA PHE A 163 -7.70 -11.84 -19.16
C PHE A 163 -8.91 -12.78 -19.14
N SER A 164 -10.07 -12.28 -19.58
CA SER A 164 -11.31 -13.06 -19.65
C SER A 164 -11.28 -14.19 -20.70
N LYS A 165 -10.35 -14.12 -21.66
CA LYS A 165 -10.11 -15.11 -22.70
C LYS A 165 -8.62 -15.19 -23.00
N VAL A 166 -8.16 -16.38 -23.37
CA VAL A 166 -6.79 -16.61 -23.84
C VAL A 166 -6.60 -16.08 -25.27
N VAL A 167 -7.65 -16.18 -26.10
CA VAL A 167 -7.66 -15.70 -27.49
C VAL A 167 -8.89 -14.82 -27.73
N TYR A 168 -8.70 -13.65 -28.35
CA TYR A 168 -9.75 -12.77 -28.83
C TYR A 168 -9.76 -12.76 -30.36
N GLU A 169 -10.88 -13.15 -30.94
CA GLU A 169 -11.06 -13.23 -32.40
C GLU A 169 -12.00 -12.13 -32.87
N ALA A 170 -11.66 -11.48 -33.98
CA ALA A 170 -12.53 -10.52 -34.68
C ALA A 170 -12.33 -10.59 -36.18
N ARG A 171 -13.29 -10.00 -36.91
CA ARG A 171 -13.22 -9.83 -38.36
C ARG A 171 -13.42 -8.37 -38.71
N VAL A 172 -12.63 -7.88 -39.67
CA VAL A 172 -12.72 -6.50 -40.16
C VAL A 172 -12.59 -6.52 -41.68
N ALA A 173 -13.41 -5.73 -42.37
CA ALA A 173 -13.20 -5.51 -43.80
C ALA A 173 -11.87 -4.80 -44.03
N GLU A 174 -11.24 -5.07 -45.16
CA GLU A 174 -10.12 -4.25 -45.61
C GLU A 174 -10.54 -2.81 -45.88
N ASN A 175 -9.55 -1.94 -46.09
CA ASN A 175 -9.77 -0.50 -46.27
C ASN A 175 -10.68 0.19 -45.22
N PRO A 176 -10.64 -0.18 -43.91
CA PRO A 176 -11.53 0.42 -42.93
C PRO A 176 -11.13 1.87 -42.64
N PRO A 177 -12.08 2.74 -42.24
CA PRO A 177 -11.72 4.08 -41.77
C PRO A 177 -10.82 3.98 -40.53
N ALA A 178 -9.86 4.90 -40.41
CA ALA A 178 -8.99 4.98 -39.24
C ALA A 178 -9.82 5.25 -37.97
N GLY A 179 -9.47 4.57 -36.88
CA GLY A 179 -10.15 4.66 -35.59
C GLY A 179 -11.39 3.78 -35.46
N LEU A 180 -11.67 2.89 -36.43
CA LEU A 180 -12.75 1.90 -36.34
C LEU A 180 -12.48 0.94 -35.17
N LEU A 181 -13.48 0.74 -34.32
CA LEU A 181 -13.41 -0.24 -33.23
C LEU A 181 -13.46 -1.65 -33.81
N VAL A 182 -12.40 -2.44 -33.58
CA VAL A 182 -12.30 -3.83 -34.03
C VAL A 182 -12.87 -4.77 -32.97
N LEU A 183 -12.33 -4.68 -31.75
CA LEU A 183 -12.79 -5.45 -30.60
C LEU A 183 -12.38 -4.77 -29.29
N GLN A 184 -12.88 -5.30 -28.16
CA GLN A 184 -12.46 -4.87 -26.83
C GLN A 184 -11.98 -6.09 -26.04
N VAL A 185 -10.76 -6.00 -25.50
CA VAL A 185 -10.25 -6.99 -24.54
C VAL A 185 -10.62 -6.61 -23.12
N ARG A 186 -10.67 -7.61 -22.24
CA ARG A 186 -10.96 -7.40 -20.83
C ARG A 186 -10.11 -8.29 -19.95
N ALA A 187 -9.40 -7.68 -19.03
CA ALA A 187 -8.76 -8.32 -17.90
C ALA A 187 -9.33 -7.76 -16.58
N THR A 188 -9.27 -8.57 -15.54
CA THR A 188 -9.71 -8.21 -14.19
C THR A 188 -8.64 -8.60 -13.18
N ASP A 189 -8.43 -7.74 -12.21
CA ASP A 189 -7.54 -7.96 -11.09
C ASP A 189 -8.37 -8.09 -9.80
N ALA A 190 -7.94 -8.96 -8.88
CA ALA A 190 -8.65 -9.21 -7.62
C ALA A 190 -8.22 -8.24 -6.50
N ASP A 191 -7.10 -7.53 -6.67
CA ASP A 191 -6.55 -6.59 -5.70
C ASP A 191 -7.39 -5.31 -5.61
N ALA A 192 -7.25 -4.57 -4.51
CA ALA A 192 -7.97 -3.33 -4.29
C ALA A 192 -7.20 -2.08 -4.75
N GLY A 193 -7.93 -1.01 -5.07
CA GLY A 193 -7.32 0.31 -5.31
C GLY A 193 -6.47 0.37 -6.58
N SER A 194 -5.21 0.79 -6.44
CA SER A 194 -4.27 0.89 -7.58
C SER A 194 -3.74 -0.47 -8.01
N ASN A 195 -3.60 -1.40 -7.07
CA ASN A 195 -3.16 -2.77 -7.34
C ASN A 195 -4.22 -3.49 -8.18
N GLY A 196 -5.51 -3.21 -7.97
CA GLY A 196 -6.58 -3.72 -8.85
C GLY A 196 -6.75 -2.99 -10.20
N ARG A 197 -5.98 -1.93 -10.48
CA ARG A 197 -6.20 -1.10 -11.68
C ARG A 197 -5.38 -1.64 -12.85
N VAL A 198 -6.08 -2.25 -13.80
CA VAL A 198 -5.48 -2.81 -15.00
C VAL A 198 -5.27 -1.76 -16.10
N SER A 199 -4.13 -1.85 -16.77
CA SER A 199 -3.79 -1.11 -17.99
C SER A 199 -3.40 -2.06 -19.12
N TYR A 200 -3.77 -1.71 -20.35
CA TYR A 200 -3.53 -2.55 -21.53
C TYR A 200 -2.45 -1.97 -22.45
N SER A 201 -1.63 -2.84 -23.02
CA SER A 201 -0.64 -2.44 -24.02
C SER A 201 -0.33 -3.57 -24.98
N PHE A 202 0.32 -3.24 -26.11
CA PHE A 202 0.90 -4.26 -26.96
C PHE A 202 2.07 -4.92 -26.25
N GLY A 203 2.10 -6.25 -26.26
CA GLY A 203 3.27 -7.00 -25.83
C GLY A 203 4.43 -6.86 -26.82
N ASN A 204 5.22 -7.93 -26.98
CA ASN A 204 6.29 -7.95 -27.97
C ASN A 204 5.74 -8.20 -29.39
N VAL A 205 5.33 -7.13 -30.07
CA VAL A 205 4.74 -7.17 -31.43
C VAL A 205 5.61 -6.44 -32.45
N PRO A 206 5.60 -6.85 -33.74
CA PRO A 206 6.29 -6.13 -34.80
C PRO A 206 5.79 -4.69 -34.95
N GLU A 207 6.68 -3.76 -35.31
CA GLU A 207 6.32 -2.34 -35.49
C GLU A 207 5.24 -2.13 -36.57
N ALA A 208 5.19 -3.02 -37.58
CA ALA A 208 4.13 -3.03 -38.57
C ALA A 208 2.74 -3.14 -37.92
N VAL A 209 2.56 -3.98 -36.90
CA VAL A 209 1.28 -4.13 -36.19
C VAL A 209 0.92 -2.85 -35.42
N ARG A 210 1.92 -2.20 -34.80
CA ARG A 210 1.74 -0.93 -34.08
C ARG A 210 1.36 0.24 -35.00
N GLY A 211 1.74 0.16 -36.27
CA GLY A 211 1.30 1.11 -37.29
C GLY A 211 -0.12 0.86 -37.80
N LEU A 212 -0.64 -0.36 -37.64
CA LEU A 212 -1.93 -0.79 -38.18
C LEU A 212 -3.06 -0.77 -37.13
N PHE A 213 -2.74 -1.02 -35.87
CA PHE A 213 -3.70 -1.06 -34.78
C PHE A 213 -3.24 -0.23 -33.58
N THR A 214 -4.20 0.34 -32.85
CA THR A 214 -3.98 0.94 -31.53
C THR A 214 -4.77 0.18 -30.47
N VAL A 215 -4.28 0.21 -29.23
CA VAL A 215 -5.00 -0.27 -28.05
C VAL A 215 -5.12 0.87 -27.04
N ASP A 216 -6.34 1.10 -26.56
CA ASP A 216 -6.59 2.07 -25.50
C ASP A 216 -6.22 1.45 -24.15
N SER A 217 -5.36 2.13 -23.38
CA SER A 217 -4.77 1.55 -22.18
C SER A 217 -5.73 1.40 -21.01
N GLU A 218 -6.88 2.08 -21.01
CA GLU A 218 -7.85 2.01 -19.91
C GLU A 218 -9.04 1.09 -20.25
N SER A 219 -9.57 1.22 -21.46
CA SER A 219 -10.76 0.49 -21.91
C SER A 219 -10.45 -0.86 -22.54
N GLY A 220 -9.22 -1.08 -23.02
CA GLY A 220 -8.86 -2.28 -23.78
C GLY A 220 -9.47 -2.32 -25.19
N GLU A 221 -9.99 -1.20 -25.70
CA GLU A 221 -10.48 -1.10 -27.09
C GLU A 221 -9.31 -1.17 -28.07
N ILE A 222 -9.40 -2.08 -29.04
CA ILE A 222 -8.48 -2.18 -30.17
C ILE A 222 -9.12 -1.50 -31.37
N ARG A 223 -8.40 -0.56 -32.00
CA ARG A 223 -8.88 0.23 -33.13
C ARG A 223 -7.92 0.18 -34.32
N THR A 224 -8.45 0.39 -35.51
CA THR A 224 -7.64 0.54 -36.74
C THR A 224 -6.87 1.86 -36.70
N ALA A 225 -5.65 1.85 -37.24
CA ALA A 225 -4.75 3.01 -37.27
C ALA A 225 -4.10 3.23 -38.65
N GLY A 226 -3.82 2.13 -39.35
CA GLY A 226 -3.23 2.12 -40.69
C GLY A 226 -4.09 1.35 -41.69
N PRO A 227 -3.67 1.33 -42.97
CA PRO A 227 -4.39 0.64 -44.03
C PRO A 227 -4.31 -0.88 -43.85
N LEU A 228 -5.44 -1.56 -43.98
CA LEU A 228 -5.51 -3.02 -44.01
C LEU A 228 -5.89 -3.43 -45.42
N ASP A 229 -5.21 -4.45 -45.93
CA ASP A 229 -5.29 -4.93 -47.31
C ASP A 229 -5.31 -6.46 -47.27
N PHE A 230 -6.35 -7.07 -47.84
CA PHE A 230 -6.57 -8.51 -47.80
C PHE A 230 -5.53 -9.25 -48.64
N GLU A 231 -5.21 -8.72 -49.83
CA GLU A 231 -4.22 -9.24 -50.78
C GLU A 231 -2.81 -9.25 -50.18
N GLU A 232 -2.44 -8.24 -49.38
CA GLU A 232 -1.17 -8.19 -48.66
C GLU A 232 -1.18 -9.17 -47.49
N LYS A 233 -2.19 -9.12 -46.61
CA LYS A 233 -2.21 -9.94 -45.40
C LYS A 233 -3.63 -10.19 -44.84
N PRO A 234 -4.17 -11.41 -45.00
CA PRO A 234 -5.55 -11.71 -44.61
C PRO A 234 -5.73 -11.97 -43.11
N ILE A 235 -4.67 -12.19 -42.33
CA ILE A 235 -4.77 -12.52 -40.89
C ILE A 235 -3.64 -11.84 -40.10
N TYR A 236 -4.01 -11.18 -39.00
CA TYR A 236 -3.08 -10.64 -38.00
C TYR A 236 -3.22 -11.38 -36.68
N ILE A 237 -2.11 -11.90 -36.16
CA ILE A 237 -2.03 -12.54 -34.84
C ILE A 237 -0.95 -11.83 -34.02
N PHE A 238 -1.32 -11.31 -32.84
CA PHE A 238 -0.40 -10.60 -31.97
C PHE A 238 -0.79 -10.68 -30.49
N GLY A 239 0.19 -10.52 -29.61
CA GLY A 239 -0.02 -10.56 -28.15
C GLY A 239 -0.36 -9.19 -27.56
N LEU A 240 -1.27 -9.18 -26.60
CA LEU A 240 -1.51 -8.06 -25.70
C LEU A 240 -1.07 -8.39 -24.28
N GLU A 241 -0.73 -7.34 -23.54
CA GLU A 241 -0.31 -7.39 -22.14
C GLU A 241 -1.28 -6.55 -21.31
N ALA A 242 -1.76 -7.13 -20.20
CA ALA A 242 -2.45 -6.42 -19.13
C ALA A 242 -1.50 -6.30 -17.94
N MET A 243 -1.36 -5.09 -17.40
CA MET A 243 -0.49 -4.79 -16.26
C MET A 243 -1.27 -4.03 -15.19
N ASP A 244 -1.15 -4.46 -13.95
CA ASP A 244 -1.72 -3.76 -12.80
C ASP A 244 -0.89 -2.53 -12.38
N GLY A 245 -1.31 -1.83 -11.31
CA GLY A 245 -0.56 -0.71 -10.76
C GLY A 245 0.69 -1.12 -9.97
N GLY A 246 0.82 -2.39 -9.57
CA GLY A 246 1.96 -2.94 -8.82
C GLY A 246 3.06 -3.55 -9.69
N GLY A 247 2.81 -3.73 -10.99
CA GLY A 247 3.71 -4.31 -11.99
C GLY A 247 3.53 -5.80 -12.25
N LEU A 248 2.49 -6.48 -11.76
CA LEU A 248 2.17 -7.84 -12.22
C LEU A 248 1.44 -7.79 -13.56
N THR A 249 1.67 -8.83 -14.37
CA THR A 249 1.20 -8.87 -15.76
C THR A 249 0.57 -10.20 -16.14
N ASP A 250 -0.32 -10.15 -17.12
CA ASP A 250 -0.87 -11.30 -17.83
C ASP A 250 -0.93 -11.00 -19.34
N HIS A 251 -1.02 -12.05 -20.15
CA HIS A 251 -0.91 -11.96 -21.61
C HIS A 251 -2.03 -12.72 -22.30
N CYS A 252 -2.54 -12.18 -23.41
CA CYS A 252 -3.48 -12.88 -24.29
C CYS A 252 -3.08 -12.73 -25.76
N GLU A 253 -3.66 -13.58 -26.61
CA GLU A 253 -3.52 -13.49 -28.06
C GLU A 253 -4.75 -12.82 -28.70
N VAL A 254 -4.51 -12.01 -29.72
CA VAL A 254 -5.54 -11.38 -30.54
C VAL A 254 -5.36 -11.87 -31.98
N GLN A 255 -6.44 -12.39 -32.57
CA GLN A 255 -6.52 -12.77 -33.97
C GLN A 255 -7.56 -11.90 -34.68
N ILE A 256 -7.15 -11.23 -35.74
CA ILE A 256 -8.01 -10.41 -36.60
C ILE A 256 -7.94 -10.99 -38.01
N ASP A 257 -9.07 -11.51 -38.49
CA ASP A 257 -9.21 -11.91 -39.89
C ASP A 257 -9.68 -10.70 -40.72
N ILE A 258 -8.98 -10.42 -41.80
CA ILE A 258 -9.40 -9.42 -42.79
C ILE A 258 -10.39 -10.08 -43.75
N THR A 259 -11.47 -9.39 -44.08
CA THR A 259 -12.43 -9.85 -45.10
C THR A 259 -12.26 -9.06 -46.38
N ASP A 260 -12.05 -9.81 -47.46
CA ASP A 260 -11.97 -9.39 -48.86
C ASP A 260 -13.18 -8.53 -49.30
N GLU A 261 -12.89 -7.40 -49.92
CA GLU A 261 -13.83 -6.55 -50.67
C GLU A 261 -13.43 -6.52 -52.16
N ASN A 262 -14.37 -6.18 -53.03
CA ASN A 262 -14.08 -6.05 -54.46
C ASN A 262 -13.45 -4.67 -54.74
N ASP A 263 -12.16 -4.55 -54.50
CA ASP A 263 -11.41 -3.30 -54.67
C ASP A 263 -10.32 -3.37 -55.75
N ASN A 264 -10.02 -4.57 -56.27
CA ASN A 264 -9.20 -4.74 -57.45
C ASN A 264 -10.06 -4.91 -58.71
N ALA A 265 -9.50 -4.48 -59.85
CA ALA A 265 -10.14 -4.67 -61.14
C ALA A 265 -9.41 -5.78 -61.91
N PRO A 266 -10.10 -6.54 -62.78
CA PRO A 266 -9.45 -7.55 -63.60
C PRO A 266 -8.37 -6.96 -64.50
N GLU A 267 -7.14 -7.45 -64.39
CA GLU A 267 -6.01 -7.06 -65.24
C GLU A 267 -5.87 -8.01 -66.44
N ILE A 268 -5.75 -7.46 -67.64
CA ILE A 268 -5.56 -8.23 -68.88
C ILE A 268 -4.10 -8.14 -69.33
N THR A 269 -3.41 -9.27 -69.39
CA THR A 269 -2.05 -9.39 -69.93
C THR A 269 -2.04 -10.11 -71.26
N ILE A 270 -1.38 -9.53 -72.27
CA ILE A 270 -1.17 -10.19 -73.56
C ILE A 270 0.04 -11.12 -73.45
N LEU A 271 -0.20 -12.44 -73.43
CA LEU A 271 0.85 -13.45 -73.40
C LEU A 271 1.48 -13.66 -74.78
N SER A 272 0.67 -13.56 -75.83
CA SER A 272 1.13 -13.69 -77.21
C SER A 272 0.22 -12.92 -78.16
N LEU A 273 0.80 -12.29 -79.18
CA LEU A 273 0.08 -11.60 -80.24
C LEU A 273 0.74 -11.89 -81.57
N SER A 274 0.02 -12.54 -82.46
CA SER A 274 0.46 -12.78 -83.84
C SER A 274 -0.01 -11.62 -84.72
N SER A 275 0.88 -10.67 -85.00
CA SER A 275 0.59 -9.50 -85.86
C SER A 275 1.81 -9.14 -86.73
N PRO A 276 1.68 -9.09 -88.07
CA PRO A 276 0.46 -9.32 -88.87
C PRO A 276 0.09 -10.81 -89.02
N VAL A 277 -1.19 -11.11 -89.28
CA VAL A 277 -1.68 -12.46 -89.58
C VAL A 277 -1.73 -12.67 -91.12
N PRO A 278 -1.12 -13.73 -91.67
CA PRO A 278 -1.19 -14.04 -93.10
C PRO A 278 -2.64 -14.25 -93.59
N GLU A 279 -2.94 -13.82 -94.81
CA GLU A 279 -4.29 -13.94 -95.40
C GLU A 279 -4.71 -15.38 -95.70
N ASP A 280 -3.75 -16.30 -95.84
CA ASP A 280 -3.95 -17.73 -96.08
C ASP A 280 -3.96 -18.57 -94.77
N ALA A 281 -3.97 -17.90 -93.61
CA ALA A 281 -4.01 -18.57 -92.32
C ALA A 281 -5.27 -19.45 -92.19
N PRO A 282 -5.13 -20.71 -91.73
CA PRO A 282 -6.26 -21.62 -91.59
C PRO A 282 -7.24 -21.17 -90.49
N VAL A 283 -8.52 -21.54 -90.63
CA VAL A 283 -9.54 -21.31 -89.61
C VAL A 283 -9.13 -21.98 -88.30
N GLY A 284 -9.26 -21.24 -87.18
CA GLY A 284 -8.82 -21.69 -85.86
C GLY A 284 -7.38 -21.32 -85.50
N THR A 285 -6.67 -20.58 -86.36
CA THR A 285 -5.36 -19.99 -86.02
C THR A 285 -5.48 -19.10 -84.78
N VAL A 286 -4.65 -19.34 -83.76
CA VAL A 286 -4.60 -18.52 -82.55
C VAL A 286 -3.88 -17.20 -82.86
N VAL A 287 -4.62 -16.10 -82.86
CA VAL A 287 -4.09 -14.76 -83.17
C VAL A 287 -3.60 -14.00 -81.94
N ALA A 288 -4.17 -14.29 -80.77
CA ALA A 288 -3.78 -13.72 -79.50
C ALA A 288 -4.00 -14.73 -78.37
N LEU A 289 -3.13 -14.68 -77.37
CA LEU A 289 -3.30 -15.38 -76.10
C LEU A 289 -3.30 -14.32 -74.99
N LEU A 290 -4.40 -14.27 -74.23
CA LEU A 290 -4.63 -13.31 -73.17
C LEU A 290 -4.69 -14.05 -71.82
N ASN A 291 -4.18 -13.43 -70.78
CA ASN A 291 -4.43 -13.81 -69.39
C ASN A 291 -5.28 -12.72 -68.74
N VAL A 292 -6.33 -13.10 -68.02
CA VAL A 292 -7.13 -12.15 -67.23
C VAL A 292 -7.05 -12.61 -65.79
N ASN A 293 -6.54 -11.76 -64.92
CA ASN A 293 -6.37 -12.06 -63.51
C ASN A 293 -6.99 -10.96 -62.67
N ASP A 294 -7.80 -11.35 -61.70
CA ASP A 294 -8.33 -10.47 -60.68
C ASP A 294 -7.77 -10.96 -59.32
N PRO A 295 -7.05 -10.11 -58.57
CA PRO A 295 -6.46 -10.48 -57.28
C PRO A 295 -7.47 -10.89 -56.20
N ASP A 296 -8.71 -10.40 -56.29
CA ASP A 296 -9.71 -10.59 -55.24
C ASP A 296 -10.09 -12.07 -55.08
N SER A 297 -10.67 -12.41 -53.92
CA SER A 297 -11.06 -13.79 -53.61
C SER A 297 -12.52 -14.12 -53.96
N GLY A 298 -12.79 -15.43 -54.10
CA GLY A 298 -14.16 -15.93 -54.24
C GLY A 298 -14.86 -15.45 -55.52
N GLU A 299 -16.04 -14.86 -55.38
CA GLU A 299 -16.81 -14.31 -56.51
C GLU A 299 -16.21 -12.97 -56.99
N ASN A 300 -15.52 -12.22 -56.13
CA ASN A 300 -14.92 -10.93 -56.49
C ASN A 300 -13.82 -11.12 -57.54
N GLY A 301 -13.00 -12.16 -57.40
CA GLY A 301 -11.97 -12.51 -58.39
C GLY A 301 -12.47 -13.28 -59.62
N GLN A 302 -13.77 -13.51 -59.77
CA GLN A 302 -14.29 -14.32 -60.88
C GLN A 302 -14.44 -13.47 -62.15
N VAL A 303 -13.59 -13.75 -63.14
CA VAL A 303 -13.57 -13.01 -64.41
C VAL A 303 -14.40 -13.66 -65.51
N SER A 304 -15.12 -12.83 -66.28
CA SER A 304 -15.80 -13.22 -67.52
C SER A 304 -15.36 -12.31 -68.66
N CYS A 305 -15.00 -12.88 -69.80
CA CYS A 305 -14.49 -12.12 -70.95
C CYS A 305 -15.43 -12.28 -72.15
N GLU A 306 -15.72 -11.17 -72.82
CA GLU A 306 -16.55 -11.13 -74.03
C GLU A 306 -15.90 -10.25 -75.11
N LEU A 307 -16.08 -10.62 -76.38
CA LEU A 307 -15.68 -9.78 -77.52
C LEU A 307 -16.83 -8.82 -77.86
N SER A 308 -16.62 -7.52 -77.66
CA SER A 308 -17.52 -6.46 -78.11
C SER A 308 -17.06 -5.87 -79.45
N GLU A 309 -17.99 -5.43 -80.30
CA GLU A 309 -17.74 -4.68 -81.55
C GLU A 309 -17.04 -5.42 -82.69
N VAL A 310 -17.23 -6.74 -82.80
CA VAL A 310 -16.78 -7.51 -83.96
C VAL A 310 -17.85 -7.46 -85.05
N THR A 311 -17.60 -6.70 -86.13
CA THR A 311 -18.61 -6.45 -87.20
C THR A 311 -18.84 -7.62 -88.15
N ASP A 312 -17.88 -8.54 -88.24
CA ASP A 312 -17.97 -9.80 -88.97
C ASP A 312 -17.47 -10.91 -88.05
N ASN A 313 -18.16 -12.07 -87.95
CA ASN A 313 -17.84 -13.23 -87.08
C ASN A 313 -16.46 -13.90 -87.32
N SER A 314 -15.48 -13.15 -87.79
CA SER A 314 -14.12 -13.51 -88.15
C SER A 314 -13.23 -13.86 -86.94
N PHE A 315 -13.60 -13.46 -85.72
CA PHE A 315 -12.88 -13.76 -84.49
C PHE A 315 -13.78 -14.38 -83.43
N ILE A 316 -13.25 -15.38 -82.72
CA ILE A 316 -13.90 -16.00 -81.57
C ILE A 316 -12.94 -15.98 -80.38
N MET A 317 -13.48 -15.79 -79.18
CA MET A 317 -12.74 -15.91 -77.92
C MET A 317 -13.14 -17.22 -77.27
N ASN A 318 -12.15 -18.07 -76.99
CA ASN A 318 -12.34 -19.27 -76.20
C ASN A 318 -11.74 -19.02 -74.81
N SER A 319 -12.57 -19.11 -73.78
CA SER A 319 -12.10 -19.11 -72.40
C SER A 319 -11.87 -20.56 -71.95
N SER A 320 -10.73 -20.79 -71.32
CA SER A 320 -10.43 -22.03 -70.60
C SER A 320 -9.90 -21.64 -69.23
N PRO A 321 -10.37 -22.26 -68.13
CA PRO A 321 -9.73 -22.04 -66.83
C PRO A 321 -8.28 -22.51 -66.96
N LEU A 322 -7.33 -21.58 -66.84
CA LEU A 322 -5.93 -21.95 -66.71
C LEU A 322 -5.85 -22.85 -65.47
N SER A 323 -5.45 -24.10 -65.67
CA SER A 323 -5.27 -25.07 -64.60
C SER A 323 -4.36 -24.45 -63.54
N ARG A 324 -4.86 -24.30 -62.31
CA ARG A 324 -4.09 -23.84 -61.15
C ARG A 324 -2.74 -24.57 -61.14
N VAL A 325 -1.66 -23.86 -61.45
CA VAL A 325 -0.30 -24.33 -61.17
C VAL A 325 -0.14 -24.19 -59.66
N PRO A 326 0.09 -25.27 -58.89
CA PRO A 326 0.27 -25.13 -57.46
C PRO A 326 1.53 -24.29 -57.18
N PRO A 327 1.53 -23.45 -56.13
CA PRO A 327 2.75 -22.74 -55.74
C PRO A 327 3.81 -23.78 -55.37
N PHE A 328 5.01 -23.62 -55.92
CA PHE A 328 6.18 -24.35 -55.44
C PHE A 328 6.41 -23.98 -53.97
N PHE A 329 6.59 -25.01 -53.14
CA PHE A 329 6.94 -24.94 -51.71
C PHE A 329 8.19 -24.09 -51.44
#